data_AF-A0A972LIT6-F1
#
_entry.id   AF-A0A972LIT6-F1
#
_cell.length_a   1.000
_cell.length_b   1.000
_cell.length_c   1.000
_cell.angle_alpha   90.00
_cell.angle_beta   90.00
_cell.angle_gamma   90.00
#
_symmetry.space_group_name_H-M   'P 1'
#
loop_
_entity.id
_entity.type
_entity.pdbx_description
1 polymer ?
#
loop_
_entity_poly.entity_id
_entity_poly.type
_entity_poly.pdbx_seq_one_letter_code
_entity_poly.pdbx_strand_id
1 'polypeptide(L)'
;MSLSILEIKNYVSPRWCQNGHLQTVWRKFFGAIPVLPRLVRERWETPDDDFLDLDFMGFSAEKLKGNQDPIVLCLHGFEGSSQAKYIRGMLYAVSQ
;
A
#
# COMPACT_ATOMS: atom_id res chain seq x y z
N MET A 1 -2.27 21.74 10.34
CA MET A 1 -2.56 20.55 9.51
C MET A 1 -3.94 20.04 9.90
N SER A 2 -4.95 20.24 9.06
CA SER A 2 -6.28 19.69 9.29
C SER A 2 -6.30 18.28 8.71
N LEU A 3 -6.43 17.25 9.56
CA LEU A 3 -6.71 15.89 9.09
C LEU A 3 -8.18 15.84 8.67
N SER A 4 -8.43 15.76 7.37
CA SER A 4 -9.75 15.46 6.84
C SER A 4 -10.03 13.97 7.04
N ILE A 5 -10.87 13.64 8.03
CA ILE A 5 -11.38 12.28 8.21
C ILE A 5 -12.51 12.07 7.20
N LEU A 6 -12.30 11.19 6.22
CA LEU A 6 -13.36 10.75 5.33
C LEU A 6 -14.29 9.81 6.09
N GLU A 7 -15.53 10.25 6.31
CA GLU A 7 -16.57 9.40 6.86
C GLU A 7 -17.01 8.40 5.78
N ILE A 8 -16.70 7.11 5.99
CA ILE A 8 -17.08 6.05 5.06
C ILE A 8 -18.57 5.75 5.26
N LYS A 9 -19.36 5.87 4.18
CA LYS A 9 -20.79 5.49 4.15
C LYS A 9 -21.02 4.10 4.77
N ASN A 10 -22.20 3.90 5.37
CA ASN A 10 -22.64 2.61 5.94
C ASN A 10 -22.29 1.43 5.04
N TYR A 11 -21.33 0.62 5.47
CA TYR A 11 -20.90 -0.59 4.77
C TYR A 11 -22.01 -1.66 4.85
N VAL A 12 -22.45 -2.16 3.70
CA VAL A 12 -23.38 -3.29 3.61
C VAL A 12 -22.60 -4.51 3.14
N SER A 13 -22.50 -5.53 4.01
CA SER A 13 -21.79 -6.76 3.68
C SER A 13 -22.55 -7.59 2.63
N PRO A 14 -21.85 -8.22 1.67
CA PRO A 14 -22.50 -9.14 0.74
C PRO A 14 -23.00 -10.38 1.50
N ARG A 15 -24.09 -10.99 1.00
CA ARG A 15 -24.78 -12.12 1.66
C ARG A 15 -23.86 -13.30 2.01
N TRP A 16 -22.82 -13.55 1.23
CA TRP A 16 -21.86 -14.64 1.45
C TRP A 16 -20.70 -14.28 2.41
N CYS A 17 -20.58 -13.00 2.82
CA CYS A 17 -19.48 -12.50 3.67
C CYS A 17 -20.00 -11.68 4.86
N GLN A 18 -21.09 -12.12 5.49
CA GLN A 18 -21.69 -11.41 6.63
C GLN A 18 -20.88 -11.56 7.93
N ASN A 19 -20.07 -12.62 8.04
CA ASN A 19 -19.24 -12.91 9.21
C ASN A 19 -17.89 -12.15 9.12
N GLY A 20 -17.51 -11.44 10.19
CA GLY A 20 -16.27 -10.67 10.26
C GLY A 20 -15.00 -11.51 10.06
N HIS A 21 -14.96 -12.76 10.55
CA HIS A 21 -13.83 -13.66 10.31
C HIS A 21 -13.69 -14.01 8.83
N LEU A 22 -14.81 -14.26 8.13
CA LEU A 22 -14.79 -14.49 6.69
C LEU A 22 -14.27 -13.27 5.94
N GLN A 23 -14.68 -12.05 6.33
CA GLN A 23 -14.17 -10.82 5.73
C GLN A 23 -12.66 -10.66 5.91
N THR A 24 -12.13 -11.02 7.08
CA THR A 24 -10.69 -11.00 7.36
C THR A 24 -9.91 -11.98 6.49
N VAL A 25 -10.38 -13.23 6.37
CA VAL A 25 -9.60 -14.28 5.68
C VAL A 25 -9.84 -14.34 4.18
N TRP A 26 -10.99 -13.87 3.69
CA TRP A 26 -11.38 -13.99 2.28
C TRP A 26 -10.32 -13.45 1.34
N ARG A 27 -9.83 -12.23 1.58
CA ARG A 27 -8.84 -11.56 0.74
C ARG A 27 -7.52 -12.35 0.66
N LYS A 28 -7.15 -13.08 1.73
CA LYS A 28 -5.94 -13.90 1.77
C LYS A 28 -6.01 -15.07 0.78
N PHE A 29 -7.17 -15.71 0.67
CA PHE A 29 -7.37 -16.91 -0.16
C PHE A 29 -7.81 -16.60 -1.59
N PHE A 30 -8.66 -15.60 -1.78
CA PHE A 30 -9.33 -15.32 -3.07
C PHE A 30 -8.95 -13.97 -3.70
N GLY A 31 -8.08 -13.18 -3.06
CA GLY A 31 -7.62 -11.91 -3.61
C GLY A 31 -6.69 -12.12 -4.81
N ALA A 32 -7.09 -11.60 -5.97
CA ALA A 32 -6.21 -11.50 -7.13
C ALA A 32 -5.01 -10.61 -6.82
N ILE A 33 -3.84 -10.98 -7.36
CA ILE A 33 -2.63 -10.16 -7.26
C ILE A 33 -2.56 -9.30 -8.52
N PRO A 34 -2.69 -7.97 -8.40
CA PRO A 34 -2.63 -7.10 -9.57
C PRO A 34 -1.21 -7.09 -10.17
N VAL A 35 -1.18 -6.90 -11.48
CA VAL A 35 0.04 -6.55 -12.20
C VAL A 35 0.32 -5.08 -11.92
N LEU A 36 1.48 -4.81 -11.32
CA LEU A 36 1.93 -3.46 -11.00
C LEU A 36 3.00 -3.02 -12.00
N PRO A 37 3.13 -1.71 -12.26
CA PRO A 37 4.34 -1.15 -12.83
C PRO A 37 5.58 -1.61 -12.04
N ARG A 38 6.74 -1.59 -12.70
CA ARG A 38 8.00 -1.94 -12.05
C ARG A 38 8.23 -1.05 -10.83
N LEU A 39 8.52 -1.69 -9.70
CA LEU A 39 8.99 -1.02 -8.50
C LEU A 39 10.52 -0.84 -8.59
N VAL A 40 10.98 0.36 -8.23
CA VAL A 40 12.40 0.69 -8.14
C VAL A 40 12.75 0.83 -6.67
N ARG A 41 13.65 -0.03 -6.18
CA ARG A 41 14.11 0.01 -4.80
C ARG A 41 15.24 1.01 -4.64
N GLU A 42 15.12 1.84 -3.62
CA GLU A 42 16.21 2.63 -3.06
C GLU A 42 16.40 2.21 -1.60
N ARG A 43 17.66 2.00 -1.19
CA ARG A 43 18.02 1.76 0.20
C ARG A 43 18.60 3.02 0.80
N TRP A 44 18.08 3.44 1.93
CA TRP A 44 18.59 4.56 2.70
C TRP A 44 19.24 4.03 3.98
N GLU A 45 20.51 4.36 4.18
CA GLU A 45 21.22 4.12 5.44
C GLU A 45 20.71 5.11 6.49
N THR A 46 20.52 4.64 7.72
CA THR A 46 20.07 5.47 8.84
C THR A 46 21.23 5.81 9.78
N PRO A 47 21.17 6.92 10.56
CA PRO A 47 22.27 7.32 11.45
C PRO A 47 22.58 6.34 12.59
N ASP A 48 21.70 5.37 12.84
CA ASP A 48 21.84 4.29 13.82
C ASP A 48 22.40 2.99 13.22
N ASP A 49 23.04 3.08 12.05
CA ASP A 49 23.65 1.96 11.33
C ASP A 49 22.65 0.85 10.93
N ASP A 50 21.39 1.24 10.68
CA ASP A 50 20.36 0.39 10.09
C ASP A 50 19.99 0.89 8.68
N PHE A 51 18.95 0.32 8.07
CA PHE A 51 18.53 0.66 6.72
C PHE A 51 17.01 0.70 6.54
N LEU A 52 16.58 1.53 5.58
CA LEU A 52 15.22 1.56 5.06
C LEU A 52 15.22 1.18 3.59
N ASP A 53 14.47 0.13 3.24
CA ASP A 53 14.16 -0.19 1.85
C ASP A 53 12.88 0.52 1.41
N LEU A 54 12.99 1.43 0.44
CA LEU A 54 11.88 2.15 -0.15
C LEU A 54 11.67 1.68 -1.59
N ASP A 55 10.45 1.23 -1.90
CA ASP A 55 10.08 0.78 -3.24
C ASP A 55 9.15 1.80 -3.91
N PHE A 56 9.64 2.48 -4.94
CA PHE A 56 8.91 3.50 -5.69
C PHE A 56 8.25 2.92 -6.94
N MET A 57 7.02 3.34 -7.24
CA MET A 57 6.26 2.89 -8.41
C MET A 57 6.36 3.91 -9.55
N GLY A 58 6.98 3.54 -10.67
CA GLY A 58 6.95 4.36 -11.90
C GLY A 58 7.88 5.59 -11.93
N PHE A 59 8.63 5.87 -10.85
CA PHE A 59 9.60 6.97 -10.75
C PHE A 59 10.67 6.65 -9.69
N SER A 60 11.84 7.29 -9.76
CA SER A 60 12.83 7.31 -8.67
C SER A 60 12.53 8.46 -7.70
N ALA A 61 13.12 8.44 -6.50
CA ALA A 61 12.97 9.52 -5.53
C ALA A 61 13.42 10.88 -6.08
N GLU A 62 14.35 10.88 -7.03
CA GLU A 62 14.81 12.10 -7.70
C GLU A 62 13.71 12.80 -8.51
N LYS A 63 12.80 12.03 -9.13
CA LYS A 63 11.65 12.59 -9.86
C LYS A 63 10.60 13.24 -8.96
N LEU A 64 10.63 12.96 -7.66
CA LEU A 64 9.78 13.66 -6.69
C LEU A 64 10.29 15.08 -6.39
N LYS A 65 11.58 15.37 -6.63
CA LYS A 65 12.14 16.72 -6.37
C LYS A 65 11.54 17.73 -7.34
N GLY A 66 10.66 18.59 -6.83
CA GLY A 66 10.00 19.65 -7.60
C GLY A 66 8.60 19.29 -8.10
N ASN A 67 8.14 18.06 -7.86
CA ASN A 67 6.76 17.68 -8.11
C ASN A 67 5.89 18.01 -6.88
N GLN A 68 4.70 18.59 -7.10
CA GLN A 68 3.73 18.89 -6.04
C GLN A 68 2.60 17.86 -5.95
N ASP A 69 2.68 16.78 -6.74
CA ASP A 69 1.72 15.69 -6.68
C ASP A 69 1.66 15.06 -5.27
N PRO A 70 0.47 14.65 -4.82
CA PRO A 70 0.31 14.01 -3.50
C PRO A 70 1.09 12.70 -3.44
N ILE A 71 1.84 12.50 -2.36
CA ILE A 71 2.58 11.27 -2.10
C ILE A 71 1.73 10.32 -1.26
N VAL A 72 1.57 9.08 -1.73
CA VAL A 72 0.96 7.99 -0.96
C VAL A 72 2.05 7.10 -0.39
N LEU A 73 2.12 7.00 0.93
CA LEU A 73 3.00 6.06 1.63
C LEU A 73 2.24 4.79 2.01
N CYS A 74 2.63 3.65 1.44
CA CYS A 74 2.10 2.34 1.81
C CYS A 74 3.07 1.61 2.74
N LEU A 75 2.66 1.38 3.98
CA LEU A 75 3.47 0.68 4.99
C LEU A 75 3.07 -0.79 5.10
N HIS A 76 4.06 -1.67 5.16
CA HIS A 76 3.85 -3.09 5.44
C HIS A 76 3.99 -3.43 6.93
N GLY A 77 3.57 -4.63 7.32
CA GLY A 77 3.70 -5.13 8.69
C GLY A 77 5.11 -5.67 8.98
N PHE A 78 5.33 -6.11 10.21
CA PHE A 78 6.65 -6.42 10.79
C PHE A 78 7.53 -7.41 10.00
N GLU A 79 6.95 -8.29 9.19
CA GLU A 79 7.68 -9.28 8.37
C GLU A 79 7.32 -9.17 6.88
N GLY A 80 6.79 -8.01 6.49
CA GLY A 80 6.33 -7.75 5.14
C GLY A 80 7.40 -7.16 4.22
N SER A 81 7.00 -6.93 2.99
CA SER A 81 7.69 -6.06 2.03
C SER A 81 6.67 -5.53 1.03
N SER A 82 7.12 -4.71 0.07
CA SER A 82 6.28 -4.28 -1.07
C SER A 82 5.69 -5.43 -1.89
N GLN A 83 6.22 -6.65 -1.76
CA GLN A 83 5.73 -7.84 -2.45
C GLN A 83 4.49 -8.46 -1.77
N ALA A 84 4.14 -8.05 -0.55
CA ALA A 84 2.97 -8.58 0.14
C ALA A 84 1.68 -8.30 -0.65
N LYS A 85 0.79 -9.31 -0.76
CA LYS A 85 -0.41 -9.23 -1.60
C LYS A 85 -1.29 -8.01 -1.30
N TYR A 86 -1.46 -7.67 -0.03
CA TYR A 86 -2.28 -6.53 0.38
C TYR A 86 -1.61 -5.19 0.02
N ILE A 87 -0.28 -5.08 0.15
CA ILE A 87 0.47 -3.90 -0.30
C ILE A 87 0.31 -3.72 -1.80
N ARG A 88 0.51 -4.80 -2.57
CA ARG A 88 0.34 -4.75 -4.03
C ARG A 88 -1.07 -4.33 -4.43
N GLY A 89 -2.08 -4.81 -3.70
CA GLY A 89 -3.47 -4.40 -3.88
C GLY A 89 -3.71 -2.91 -3.61
N MET A 90 -3.12 -2.36 -2.54
CA MET A 90 -3.22 -0.92 -2.24
C MET A 90 -2.49 -0.08 -3.28
N LEU A 91 -1.26 -0.46 -3.62
CA LEU A 91 -0.46 0.18 -4.67
C LEU A 91 -1.22 0.24 -6.00
N TYR A 92 -1.86 -0.85 -6.41
CA TYR A 92 -2.67 -0.87 -7.63
C TYR A 92 -3.88 0.06 -7.54
N ALA A 93 -4.55 0.09 -6.39
CA ALA A 93 -5.76 0.90 -6.22
C ALA A 93 -5.46 2.41 -6.24
N VAL A 94 -4.28 2.84 -5.75
CA VAL A 94 -3.88 4.25 -5.76
C VAL A 94 -3.21 4.68 -7.07
N SER A 95 -2.85 3.73 -7.94
CA SER A 95 -2.27 4.00 -9.26
C SER A 95 -3.32 4.11 -10.38
N GLN A 96 -4.61 4.03 -10.05
CA GLN A 96 -5.74 4.26 -10.97
C GLN A 96 -6.22 5.70 -10.84
#